data_AF-A0A7K4TCL0-F1
#
_entry.id   AF-A0A7K4TCL0-F1
#
_cell.length_a   1.000
_cell.length_b   1.000
_cell.length_c   1.000
_cell.angle_alpha   90.00
_cell.angle_beta   90.00
_cell.angle_gamma   90.00
#
_symmetry.space_group_name_H-M   'P 1'
#
loop_
_entity.id
_entity.type
_entity.pdbx_description
1 polymer ?
#
loop_
_entity_poly.entity_id
_entity_poly.type
_entity_poly.pdbx_seq_one_letter_code
_entity_poly.pdbx_strand_id
1 'polypeptide(L)' 'VAFPFFVDLRRPELLLNNTVSLYLDTEPGITVGIWHTVPGSRGAEARGKDQRWYEEALADAHPVIIYLHGNGGTR' A
#
# COMPACT_ATOMS: atom_id res chain seq x y z
N VAL A 1 18.73 -1.74 -9.87
CA VAL A 1 17.52 -2.09 -9.09
C VAL A 1 17.01 -3.41 -9.61
N ALA A 2 16.93 -4.45 -8.77
CA ALA A 2 16.32 -5.71 -9.18
C ALA A 2 14.80 -5.59 -9.03
N PHE A 3 14.05 -5.82 -10.11
CA PHE A 3 12.60 -5.89 -10.04
C PHE A 3 12.20 -7.32 -9.64
N PRO A 4 11.28 -7.51 -8.68
CA PRO A 4 10.86 -8.85 -8.29
C PRO A 4 10.04 -9.47 -9.42
N PHE A 5 10.59 -10.51 -10.05
CA PHE A 5 9.85 -11.34 -11.00
C PHE A 5 9.06 -12.42 -10.24
N PHE A 6 7.87 -12.76 -10.74
CA PHE A 6 7.01 -13.83 -10.22
C PHE A 6 6.46 -13.62 -8.80
N VAL A 7 6.29 -12.37 -8.37
CA VAL A 7 5.69 -12.05 -7.08
C VAL A 7 4.22 -11.69 -7.24
N ASP A 8 3.38 -12.16 -6.31
CA ASP A 8 1.99 -11.76 -6.20
C ASP A 8 1.88 -10.33 -5.64
N LEU A 9 1.80 -9.35 -6.53
CA LEU A 9 1.67 -7.92 -6.18
C LEU A 9 0.31 -7.58 -5.51
N ARG A 10 -0.63 -8.52 -5.42
CA ARG A 10 -1.84 -8.33 -4.61
C ARG A 10 -1.57 -8.48 -3.12
N ARG A 11 -0.41 -9.07 -2.78
CA ARG A 11 0.05 -9.36 -1.41
C ARG A 11 1.38 -8.64 -1.10
N PRO A 12 1.39 -7.30 -1.07
CA PRO A 12 2.60 -6.53 -0.82
C PRO A 12 3.28 -6.86 0.50
N GLU A 13 2.54 -7.37 1.49
CA GLU A 13 3.07 -7.74 2.80
C GLU A 13 4.13 -8.85 2.74
N LEU A 14 4.18 -9.61 1.64
CA LEU A 14 5.23 -10.60 1.36
C LEU A 14 6.56 -9.96 0.93
N LEU A 15 6.52 -8.73 0.42
CA LEU A 15 7.69 -7.96 -0.03
C LEU A 15 8.11 -6.91 1.01
N LEU A 16 7.13 -6.22 1.57
CA LEU A 16 7.28 -5.09 2.49
C LEU A 16 6.34 -5.31 3.68
N ASN A 17 6.91 -5.64 4.83
CA ASN A 17 6.15 -6.02 6.04
C ASN A 17 5.32 -4.87 6.66
N ASN A 18 5.45 -3.65 6.13
CA ASN A 18 4.76 -2.43 6.53
C ASN A 18 3.85 -1.89 5.41
N THR A 19 3.48 -2.75 4.45
CA THR A 19 2.64 -2.39 3.30
C THR A 19 1.47 -3.35 3.18
N VAL A 20 0.27 -2.81 2.91
CA VAL A 20 -0.96 -3.57 2.63
C VAL A 20 -1.63 -3.10 1.34
N SER A 21 -2.44 -3.97 0.74
CA SER A 21 -3.37 -3.59 -0.32
C SER A 21 -4.64 -3.00 0.28
N LEU A 22 -5.05 -1.81 -0.19
CA LEU A 22 -6.37 -1.24 0.07
C LEU A 22 -7.11 -1.04 -1.26
N TYR A 23 -8.43 -0.92 -1.20
CA TYR A 23 -9.29 -0.72 -2.36
C TYR A 23 -10.16 0.52 -2.13
N LEU A 24 -10.11 1.45 -3.08
CA LEU A 24 -10.84 2.71 -3.03
C LEU A 24 -11.88 2.72 -4.14
N ASP A 25 -13.14 2.90 -3.78
CA ASP A 25 -14.20 3.19 -4.75
C ASP A 25 -14.07 4.64 -5.22
N THR A 26 -14.10 4.85 -6.54
CA THR A 26 -13.91 6.18 -7.14
C THR A 26 -15.17 6.63 -7.87
N GLU A 27 -15.31 6.25 -9.14
CA GLU A 27 -16.48 6.50 -9.96
C GLU A 27 -17.45 5.31 -9.93
N PRO A 28 -18.73 5.48 -10.32
CA PRO A 28 -19.69 4.38 -10.32
C PRO A 28 -19.18 3.15 -11.07
N GLY A 29 -19.02 2.04 -10.35
CA GLY A 29 -18.53 0.77 -10.88
C GLY A 29 -17.01 0.65 -11.03
N ILE A 30 -16.23 1.63 -10.52
CA ILE A 30 -14.77 1.64 -10.58
C ILE A 30 -14.17 1.57 -9.17
N THR A 31 -13.32 0.57 -8.95
CA THR A 31 -12.52 0.40 -7.72
C THR A 31 -11.04 0.38 -8.09
N VAL A 32 -10.23 1.17 -7.39
CA VAL A 32 -8.78 1.24 -7.59
C VAL A 32 -8.08 0.52 -6.44
N GLY A 33 -7.21 -0.44 -6.78
CA GLY A 33 -6.30 -1.05 -5.81
C GLY A 33 -5.08 -0.15 -5.57
N ILE A 34 -4.77 0.11 -4.31
CA ILE A 34 -3.60 0.87 -3.90
C ILE A 34 -2.75 0.07 -2.91
N TRP A 35 -1.47 0.37 -2.84
CA TRP A 35 -0.62 -0.07 -1.74
C TRP A 35 -0.49 1.06 -0.72
N HIS A 36 -0.88 0.81 0.53
CA HIS A 36 -0.63 1.74 1.63
C HIS A 36 0.57 1.25 2.44
N THR A 37 1.60 2.10 2.54
CA THR A 37 2.84 1.81 3.29
C THR A 37 2.99 2.80 4.43
N VAL A 38 3.06 2.33 5.67
CA VAL A 38 3.39 3.20 6.81
C VAL A 38 4.90 3.46 6.86
N PRO A 39 5.38 4.58 7.45
CA PRO A 39 6.81 4.87 7.53
C PRO A 39 7.62 3.71 8.12
N GLY A 40 8.83 3.46 7.61
CA GLY A 40 9.68 2.36 8.07
C GLY A 40 9.99 2.38 9.57
N SER A 41 9.99 3.56 10.19
CA SER A 41 10.11 3.73 11.64
C SER A 41 8.97 3.07 12.44
N ARG A 42 7.80 2.86 11.82
CA ARG A 42 6.64 2.16 12.39
C ARG A 42 6.52 0.70 11.93
N GLY A 43 7.50 0.16 11.19
CA GLY A 43 7.43 -1.19 10.64
C GLY A 43 7.25 -2.29 11.70
N ALA A 44 7.83 -2.11 12.89
CA ALA A 44 7.63 -3.02 14.01
C ALA A 44 6.18 -3.00 14.55
N GLU A 45 5.55 -1.83 14.58
CA GLU A 45 4.15 -1.64 15.01
C GLU A 45 3.17 -2.22 13.99
N ALA A 46 3.49 -2.06 12.70
CA ALA A 46 2.69 -2.49 11.56
C ALA A 46 2.62 -4.02 11.39
N ARG A 47 3.60 -4.74 11.95
CA ARG A 47 3.72 -6.19 11.77
C ARG A 47 2.52 -6.92 12.35
N GLY A 48 1.80 -7.65 11.49
CA GLY A 48 0.64 -8.45 11.89
C GLY A 48 -0.62 -7.63 12.19
N LYS A 49 -0.62 -6.33 11.87
CA LYS A 49 -1.81 -5.48 11.93
C LYS A 49 -2.76 -5.77 10.79
N ASP A 50 -4.05 -5.57 11.06
CA ASP A 50 -5.11 -5.72 10.07
C ASP A 50 -5.32 -4.44 9.26
N GLN A 51 -6.15 -4.55 8.23
CA GLN A 51 -6.48 -3.44 7.33
C GLN A 51 -6.97 -2.20 8.08
N ARG A 52 -7.81 -2.38 9.10
CA ARG A 52 -8.38 -1.27 9.88
C ARG A 52 -7.30 -0.43 10.55
N TRP A 53 -6.28 -1.06 11.15
CA TRP A 53 -5.17 -0.32 11.76
C TRP A 53 -4.42 0.53 10.72
N TYR A 54 -4.22 0.02 9.50
CA TYR A 54 -3.59 0.78 8.42
C TYR A 54 -4.46 1.96 7.96
N GLU A 55 -5.79 1.79 7.89
CA GLU A 55 -6.71 2.89 7.58
C GLU A 55 -6.69 3.96 8.67
N GLU A 56 -6.70 3.58 9.95
CA GLU A 56 -6.60 4.50 11.09
C GLU A 56 -5.27 5.26 11.10
N ALA A 57 -4.17 4.66 10.60
CA ALA A 57 -2.87 5.32 10.49
C ALA A 57 -2.87 6.50 9.49
N LEU A 58 -3.80 6.54 8.52
CA LEU A 58 -3.95 7.69 7.62
C LEU A 58 -4.51 8.94 8.30
N ALA A 59 -5.18 8.77 9.45
CA ALA A 59 -5.74 9.89 10.22
C ALA A 59 -4.72 10.58 11.13
N ASP A 60 -3.46 10.14 11.11
CA ASP A 60 -2.40 10.78 11.90
C ASP A 60 -2.01 12.17 11.32
N ALA A 61 -1.29 12.98 12.09
CA ALA A 61 -0.96 14.36 11.71
C ALA A 61 0.25 14.52 10.76
N HIS A 62 0.86 13.43 10.31
CA HIS A 62 2.01 13.40 9.42
C HIS A 62 1.58 13.51 7.96
N PRO A 63 2.44 14.07 7.09
CA PRO A 63 2.14 14.19 5.67
C PRO A 63 2.04 12.83 4.97
N VAL A 64 1.11 12.72 4.03
CA VAL A 64 0.97 11.57 3.13
C VAL A 64 1.67 11.88 1.80
N ILE A 65 2.47 10.93 1.30
CA ILE A 65 3.07 10.99 -0.03
C ILE A 65 2.26 10.07 -0.95
N ILE A 66 1.73 10.62 -2.03
CA ILE A 66 1.02 9.85 -3.07
C ILE A 66 1.95 9.70 -4.27
N TYR A 67 2.27 8.46 -4.63
CA TYR A 67 3.00 8.13 -5.86
C TYR A 67 2.05 7.48 -6.87
N LEU A 68 1.95 8.09 -8.04
CA LEU A 68 1.19 7.57 -9.17
C LEU A 68 2.17 7.21 -10.28
N HIS A 69 2.11 5.98 -10.78
CA HIS A 69 2.96 5.58 -11.89
C HIS A 69 2.45 6.19 -13.22
N GLY A 70 3.36 6.40 -14.17
CA GLY A 70 2.98 6.77 -15.54
C GLY A 70 2.53 5.55 -16.36
N ASN A 71 1.93 5.81 -17.53
CA ASN A 71 1.35 4.77 -18.39
C ASN A 71 2.36 3.73 -18.93
N GLY A 72 3.67 4.00 -18.86
CA GLY A 72 4.72 3.06 -19.26
C GLY A 72 5.11 2.05 -18.17
N GLY A 73 4.51 2.13 -16.98
CA GLY A 73 4.73 1.23 -15.85
C GLY A 73 3.44 0.57 -15.36
N THR A 74 3.60 -0.62 -14.77
CA THR A 74 2.59 -1.51 -14.15
C THR A 74 1.48 -2.03 -15.08
N ARG A 75 1.85 -3.01 -15.92
CA ARG A 75 1.02 -4.19 -16.22
C ARG A 75 1.37 -5.30 -15.23
#